data_AF-A0AA50Z2G7-F1
#
_entry.id   AF-A0AA50Z2G7-F1
#
_cell.length_a   1.000
_cell.length_b   1.000
_cell.length_c   1.000
_cell.angle_alpha   90.00
_cell.angle_beta   90.00
_cell.angle_gamma   90.00
#
_symmetry.space_group_name_H-M   'P 1'
#
loop_
_entity.id
_entity.type
_entity.pdbx_description
1 polymer ?
#
loop_
_entity_poly.entity_id
_entity_poly.type
_entity_poly.pdbx_seq_one_letter_code
_entity_poly.pdbx_strand_id
1 'polypeptide(L)'
;MGKDYYKILGIAKGASDDEIKKAYRKLALKYHPDKNKAPGAEERFKEVAEAYEVLSDKKKREIYDAHGEEGLKGGMGGQNGPGGGQSFSYTFHGDPRATFAQFFGSASPFQAFFDL
;
A
#
# COMPACT_ATOMS: atom_id res chain seq x y z
N MET A 1 -6.24 -14.58 -9.25
CA MET A 1 -6.75 -13.22 -9.44
C MET A 1 -5.97 -12.32 -8.49
N GLY A 2 -5.12 -11.44 -9.00
CA GLY A 2 -4.33 -10.53 -8.16
C GLY A 2 -5.21 -9.52 -7.41
N LYS A 3 -4.68 -8.95 -6.34
CA LYS A 3 -5.33 -7.90 -5.55
C LYS A 3 -5.48 -6.63 -6.40
N ASP A 4 -6.68 -6.07 -6.35
CA ASP A 4 -7.02 -4.80 -6.99
C ASP A 4 -6.82 -3.67 -5.96
N TYR A 5 -5.64 -3.06 -5.96
CA TYR A 5 -5.25 -2.05 -4.98
C TYR A 5 -6.12 -0.78 -5.07
N TYR A 6 -6.59 -0.43 -6.26
CA TYR A 6 -7.53 0.69 -6.44
C TYR A 6 -8.87 0.37 -5.78
N LYS A 7 -9.40 -0.85 -5.94
CA LYS A 7 -10.63 -1.27 -5.24
C LYS A 7 -10.44 -1.38 -3.73
N ILE A 8 -9.29 -1.85 -3.25
CA ILE A 8 -8.98 -1.90 -1.82
C ILE A 8 -9.01 -0.51 -1.20
N LEU A 9 -8.44 0.49 -1.89
CA LEU A 9 -8.51 1.89 -1.47
C LEU A 9 -9.88 2.54 -1.76
N GLY A 10 -10.74 1.90 -2.54
CA GLY A 10 -12.06 2.42 -2.92
C GLY A 10 -11.98 3.62 -3.86
N ILE A 11 -10.97 3.65 -4.74
CA ILE A 11 -10.70 4.72 -5.71
C ILE A 11 -10.70 4.18 -7.14
N ALA A 12 -10.80 5.07 -8.12
CA ALA A 12 -10.72 4.70 -9.53
C ALA A 12 -9.27 4.44 -9.97
N LYS A 13 -9.09 3.53 -10.94
CA LYS A 13 -7.80 3.37 -11.63
C LYS A 13 -7.48 4.68 -12.35
N GLY A 14 -6.30 5.24 -12.09
CA GLY A 14 -5.91 6.57 -12.57
C GLY A 14 -6.11 7.71 -11.56
N ALA A 15 -6.55 7.42 -10.34
CA ALA A 15 -6.58 8.39 -9.24
C ALA A 15 -5.22 9.09 -9.04
N SER A 16 -5.29 10.35 -8.67
CA SER A 16 -4.12 11.18 -8.37
C SER A 16 -3.41 10.72 -7.08
N ASP A 17 -2.14 11.11 -6.92
CA ASP A 17 -1.37 10.81 -5.70
C ASP A 17 -2.07 11.35 -4.43
N ASP A 18 -2.76 12.48 -4.54
CA ASP A 18 -3.52 13.08 -3.44
C ASP A 18 -4.74 12.22 -3.07
N GLU A 19 -5.50 11.74 -4.06
CA GLU A 19 -6.63 10.84 -3.83
C GLU A 19 -6.21 9.52 -3.18
N ILE A 20 -5.09 8.95 -3.64
CA ILE A 20 -4.49 7.74 -3.06
C ILE A 20 -4.14 7.96 -1.58
N LYS A 21 -3.46 9.07 -1.27
CA LYS A 21 -3.12 9.46 0.11
C LYS A 21 -4.35 9.67 0.98
N LYS A 22 -5.36 10.38 0.47
CA LYS A 22 -6.59 10.70 1.20
C LYS A 22 -7.40 9.43 1.49
N ALA A 23 -7.52 8.53 0.50
CA ALA A 23 -8.20 7.25 0.65
C ALA A 23 -7.50 6.35 1.69
N TYR A 24 -6.18 6.20 1.59
CA TYR A 24 -5.39 5.45 2.56
C TYR A 24 -5.57 5.99 3.98
N ARG A 25 -5.45 7.32 4.16
CA ARG A 25 -5.60 7.95 5.49
C ARG A 25 -6.97 7.66 6.11
N LYS A 26 -8.05 7.72 5.32
CA LYS A 26 -9.42 7.43 5.77
C LYS A 26 -9.58 5.96 6.19
N LEU A 27 -9.05 5.03 5.40
CA LEU A 27 -9.16 3.60 5.66
C LEU A 27 -8.24 3.14 6.80
N ALA A 28 -7.04 3.69 6.89
CA ALA A 28 -6.11 3.47 7.99
C ALA A 28 -6.75 3.85 9.33
N LEU A 29 -7.47 4.98 9.39
CA LEU A 29 -8.23 5.38 10.57
C LEU A 29 -9.39 4.43 10.91
N LYS A 30 -10.09 3.96 9.88
CA LYS A 30 -11.25 3.06 10.02
C LYS A 30 -10.85 1.68 10.54
N TYR A 31 -9.69 1.18 10.13
CA TYR A 31 -9.19 -0.16 10.46
C TYR A 31 -8.03 -0.14 11.46
N HIS A 32 -7.71 1.01 12.07
CA HIS A 32 -6.62 1.11 13.03
C HIS A 32 -6.90 0.21 14.26
N PRO A 33 -5.93 -0.60 14.72
CA PRO A 33 -6.15 -1.55 15.81
C PRO A 33 -6.58 -0.89 17.14
N ASP A 34 -6.14 0.35 17.39
CA ASP A 34 -6.59 1.11 18.57
C ASP A 34 -8.08 1.48 18.53
N LYS A 35 -8.65 1.73 17.34
CA LYS A 35 -10.06 2.16 17.19
C LYS A 35 -11.00 1.02 16.78
N ASN A 36 -10.48 -0.01 16.11
CA ASN A 36 -11.27 -1.08 15.55
C ASN A 36 -10.64 -2.45 15.86
N LYS A 37 -11.28 -3.17 16.78
CA LYS A 37 -10.89 -4.52 17.21
C LYS A 37 -11.76 -5.61 16.59
N ALA A 38 -12.52 -5.29 15.54
CA ALA A 38 -13.36 -6.27 14.86
C ALA A 38 -12.50 -7.38 14.22
N PRO A 39 -12.99 -8.63 14.19
CA PRO A 39 -12.31 -9.70 13.47
C PRO A 39 -12.16 -9.33 11.99
N GLY A 40 -10.94 -9.45 11.47
CA GLY A 40 -10.60 -9.07 10.08
C GLY A 40 -10.24 -7.60 9.86
N ALA A 41 -10.37 -6.71 10.86
CA ALA A 41 -9.94 -5.32 10.72
C ALA A 41 -8.42 -5.20 10.46
N GLU A 42 -7.62 -6.04 11.13
CA GLU A 42 -6.17 -6.11 10.90
C GLU A 42 -5.82 -6.56 9.48
N GLU A 43 -6.53 -7.56 8.96
CA GLU A 43 -6.32 -8.05 7.59
C GLU A 43 -6.66 -6.97 6.57
N ARG A 44 -7.80 -6.27 6.76
CA ARG A 44 -8.14 -5.09 5.95
C ARG A 44 -7.09 -3.99 6.04
N PHE A 45 -6.53 -3.75 7.23
CA PHE A 45 -5.51 -2.73 7.40
C PHE A 45 -4.20 -3.11 6.68
N LYS A 46 -3.82 -4.39 6.70
CA LYS A 46 -2.71 -4.93 5.91
C LYS A 46 -2.93 -4.75 4.42
N GLU A 47 -4.12 -5.10 3.90
CA GLU A 47 -4.46 -4.89 2.49
C GLU A 47 -4.37 -3.40 2.08
N VAL A 48 -4.90 -2.51 2.91
CA VAL A 48 -4.90 -1.06 2.68
C VAL A 48 -3.48 -0.49 2.69
N ALA A 49 -2.61 -0.95 3.60
CA ALA A 49 -1.22 -0.55 3.64
C ALA A 49 -0.43 -1.04 2.43
N GLU A 50 -0.59 -2.31 2.04
CA GLU A 50 0.05 -2.86 0.85
C GLU A 50 -0.37 -2.10 -0.42
N ALA A 51 -1.67 -1.82 -0.55
CA ALA A 51 -2.20 -1.05 -1.68
C ALA A 51 -1.59 0.36 -1.76
N TYR A 52 -1.50 1.05 -0.63
CA TYR A 52 -0.93 2.39 -0.58
C TYR A 52 0.57 2.39 -0.85
N GLU A 53 1.33 1.45 -0.28
CA GLU A 53 2.78 1.37 -0.50
C GLU A 53 3.16 1.13 -1.96
N VAL A 54 2.32 0.39 -2.70
CA VAL A 54 2.46 0.20 -4.15
C VAL A 54 2.02 1.44 -4.93
N LEU A 55 0.82 1.95 -4.66
CA LEU A 55 0.23 3.03 -5.48
C LEU A 55 0.83 4.42 -5.19
N SER A 56 1.43 4.63 -4.02
CA SER A 56 2.10 5.88 -3.65
C SER A 56 3.49 6.05 -4.26
N ASP A 57 4.12 4.96 -4.68
CA ASP A 57 5.42 4.97 -5.34
C ASP A 57 5.19 4.86 -6.86
N LYS A 58 5.61 5.88 -7.61
CA LYS A 58 5.41 5.93 -9.06
C LYS A 58 6.01 4.71 -9.79
N LYS A 59 7.18 4.22 -9.35
CA LYS A 59 7.86 3.07 -9.97
C LYS A 59 7.09 1.78 -9.68
N LYS A 60 6.65 1.57 -8.44
CA LYS A 60 5.82 0.40 -8.07
C LYS A 60 4.47 0.44 -8.78
N ARG A 61 3.84 1.61 -8.82
CA ARG A 61 2.57 1.84 -9.49
C ARG A 61 2.66 1.53 -10.98
N GLU A 62 3.72 1.96 -11.65
CA GLU A 62 3.93 1.67 -13.07
C GLU A 62 4.04 0.16 -13.33
N ILE A 63 4.85 -0.54 -12.53
CA ILE A 63 4.98 -2.01 -12.61
C ILE A 63 3.64 -2.69 -12.33
N TYR A 64 2.90 -2.23 -11.33
CA TYR A 64 1.57 -2.75 -10.99
C TYR A 64 0.55 -2.49 -12.10
N ASP A 65 0.54 -1.31 -12.68
CA ASP A 65 -0.39 -0.95 -13.74
C ASP A 65 -0.11 -1.73 -15.04
N ALA A 66 1.16 -2.10 -15.28
CA ALA A 66 1.60 -2.87 -16.44
C ALA A 66 1.48 -4.40 -16.26
N HIS A 67 1.82 -4.94 -15.09
CA HIS A 67 1.98 -6.37 -14.84
C HIS A 67 1.13 -6.91 -13.66
N GLY A 68 0.38 -6.03 -12.99
CA GLY A 68 -0.39 -6.39 -11.80
C GLY A 68 0.48 -6.72 -10.59
N GLU A 69 -0.14 -7.35 -9.58
CA GLU A 69 0.56 -7.81 -8.37
C GLU A 69 1.68 -8.82 -8.69
N GLU A 70 1.50 -9.62 -9.74
CA GLU A 70 2.47 -10.63 -10.16
C GLU A 70 3.77 -10.01 -10.65
N GLY A 71 3.75 -8.82 -11.25
CA GLY A 71 4.97 -8.09 -11.63
C GLY A 71 5.72 -7.47 -10.45
N LEU A 72 5.05 -7.27 -9.30
CA LEU A 72 5.67 -6.76 -8.08
C LEU A 72 6.33 -7.89 -7.27
N LYS A 73 5.63 -9.02 -7.12
CA LYS A 73 6.10 -10.20 -6.37
C LYS A 73 7.04 -11.08 -7.20
N GLY A 74 6.75 -11.15 -8.50
CA GLY A 74 7.58 -11.80 -9.50
C GLY A 74 8.66 -10.84 -9.97
N GLY A 75 9.63 -10.54 -9.12
CA GLY A 75 10.98 -10.47 -9.67
C GLY A 75 11.22 -11.82 -10.33
N MET A 76 11.22 -11.85 -11.67
CA MET A 76 11.63 -12.97 -12.52
C MET A 76 12.22 -14.13 -11.70
N GLY A 77 11.39 -15.13 -11.37
CA GLY A 77 11.85 -16.26 -10.58
C GLY A 77 13.00 -16.93 -11.32
N GLY A 78 14.20 -16.89 -10.72
CA GLY A 78 15.42 -17.49 -11.26
C GLY A 78 16.63 -16.60 -11.01
N GLN A 79 17.38 -16.84 -9.94
CA GLN A 79 18.59 -17.66 -10.01
C GLN A 79 19.61 -17.10 -11.02
N ASN A 80 20.70 -16.54 -10.51
CA ASN A 80 22.03 -16.52 -11.13
C ASN A 80 22.05 -16.44 -12.67
N GLY A 81 21.74 -15.27 -13.24
CA GLY A 81 21.97 -14.96 -14.66
C GLY A 81 22.98 -13.82 -14.79
N PRO A 82 24.11 -13.99 -15.51
CA PRO A 82 25.07 -12.92 -15.75
C PRO A 82 24.52 -11.95 -16.80
N GLY A 83 23.67 -11.02 -16.36
CA GLY A 83 23.05 -10.01 -17.23
C GLY A 83 22.31 -8.98 -16.39
N GLY A 84 23.01 -7.90 -16.02
CA GLY A 84 22.52 -6.87 -15.13
C GLY A 84 21.30 -6.13 -15.67
N GLY A 85 20.11 -6.54 -15.25
CA GLY A 85 18.92 -5.72 -15.16
C GLY A 85 18.53 -5.63 -13.69
N GLN A 86 18.23 -4.43 -13.19
CA GLN A 86 17.85 -4.23 -11.78
C GLN A 86 16.54 -4.99 -11.47
N SER A 87 16.64 -6.21 -10.97
CA SER A 87 15.49 -7.02 -10.55
C SER A 87 14.76 -6.30 -9.42
N PHE A 88 13.63 -5.68 -9.74
CA PHE A 88 12.74 -5.07 -8.75
C PHE A 88 11.86 -6.16 -8.16
N SER A 89 12.15 -6.58 -6.92
CA SER A 89 11.28 -7.47 -6.15
C SER A 89 10.67 -6.67 -5.01
N TYR A 90 9.34 -6.57 -5.00
CA TYR A 90 8.59 -5.91 -3.96
C TYR A 90 7.95 -6.96 -3.05
N THR A 91 8.38 -6.95 -1.79
CA THR A 91 7.77 -7.72 -0.72
C THR A 91 7.23 -6.75 0.31
N PHE A 92 5.91 -6.74 0.47
CA PHE A 92 5.29 -6.01 1.58
C PHE A 92 5.81 -6.56 2.89
N HIS A 93 6.32 -5.70 3.76
CA HIS A 93 6.93 -6.09 5.04
C HIS A 93 5.92 -6.63 6.06
N GLY A 94 4.62 -6.65 5.73
CA GLY A 94 3.56 -7.28 6.52
C GLY A 94 3.02 -6.42 7.66
N ASP A 95 3.58 -5.22 7.84
CA ASP A 95 3.41 -4.43 9.06
C ASP A 95 2.74 -3.08 8.78
N PRO A 96 1.41 -3.00 8.72
CA PRO A 96 0.70 -1.81 8.23
C PRO A 96 0.92 -0.57 9.10
N ARG A 97 1.30 -0.75 10.38
CA ARG A 97 1.71 0.33 11.28
C ARG A 97 3.03 0.97 10.85
N ALA A 98 3.99 0.17 10.40
CA ALA A 98 5.27 0.69 9.93
C ALA A 98 5.12 1.45 8.61
N THR A 99 4.29 0.94 7.67
CA THR A 99 3.94 1.68 6.45
C THR A 99 3.31 3.02 6.83
N PHE A 100 2.32 3.01 7.73
CA PHE A 100 1.68 4.24 8.19
C PHE A 100 2.70 5.24 8.77
N ALA A 101 3.55 4.78 9.69
CA ALA A 101 4.55 5.62 10.35
C ALA A 101 5.60 6.15 9.36
N GLN A 102 5.99 5.38 8.35
CA GLN A 102 6.94 5.80 7.32
C GLN A 102 6.40 6.96 6.49
N PHE A 103 5.11 6.93 6.13
CA PHE A 103 4.52 7.92 5.23
C PHE A 103 3.89 9.11 5.94
N PHE A 104 3.45 8.95 7.19
CA PHE A 104 2.72 9.98 7.95
C PHE A 104 3.41 10.39 9.26
N GLY A 105 4.50 9.72 9.64
CA GLY A 105 5.26 10.00 10.86
C GLY A 105 4.62 9.46 12.14
N SER A 106 5.39 9.46 13.24
CA SER A 106 4.95 9.10 14.60
C SER A 106 4.21 10.23 15.32
N ALA A 107 4.13 11.42 14.73
CA ALA A 107 3.60 12.61 15.38
C ALA A 107 2.47 13.24 14.56
N SER A 108 1.25 13.03 15.06
CA SER A 108 0.13 13.96 14.86
C SER A 108 -0.44 14.22 13.45
N PRO A 109 -0.31 13.37 12.42
CA PRO A 109 -1.17 13.48 11.24
C PRO A 109 -2.63 13.21 11.61
N PHE A 110 -2.90 12.59 12.76
CA PHE A 110 -4.25 12.29 13.23
C PHE A 110 -4.86 13.41 14.07
N GLN A 111 -4.06 14.16 14.85
CA GLN A 111 -4.56 15.20 15.77
C GLN A 111 -5.18 16.37 15.01
N ALA A 112 -4.59 16.78 13.88
CA ALA A 112 -5.06 17.89 13.04
C ALA A 112 -6.42 17.65 12.34
N PHE A 113 -7.02 16.47 12.47
CA PHE A 113 -8.31 16.12 11.85
C PHE A 113 -9.44 15.88 12.86
N PHE A 114 -9.13 15.84 14.16
CA PHE A 114 -10.13 15.75 15.24
C PHE A 114 -10.42 17.10 15.90
N ASP A 115 -9.72 18.17 15.50
CA ASP A 115 -9.85 19.54 16.03
C ASP A 115 -10.58 20.51 15.07
N LEU A 116 -11.23 19.98 14.01
CA LEU A 116 -12.11 20.72 13.10
C LEU A 116 -13.53 20.15 13.18
#